data_AF-A0A923CGI3-F1
#
_entry.id   AF-A0A923CGI3-F1
#
_cell.length_a   1.000
_cell.length_b   1.000
_cell.length_c   1.000
_cell.angle_alpha   90.00
_cell.angle_beta   90.00
_cell.angle_gamma   90.00
#
_symmetry.space_group_name_H-M   'P 1'
#
loop_
_entity.id
_entity.type
_entity.pdbx_description
1 polymer ?
#
loop_
_entity_poly.entity_id
_entity_poly.type
_entity_poly.pdbx_seq_one_letter_code
_entity_poly.pdbx_strand_id
1 'polypeptide(L)'
;MIKFFFLLLLFTGTLSSLIAQPSNVVGTYSIVGWDSVTGDLGIAVQSKFLAVGAVVPYAKAGVGAVATQAFANTTFGPKGLSFLETGLSAQEVISLLLAGDSAISERQIGIVDAHGNAFAHTGSKCMNYAGQITGKGYTAQGNILAGREVVEGMARAFENTNGDLAERLLSALEAGERAGGDKRGRQSAALLVVREKGGYAGMNDRFIDIRVDDDSLPLVQLRRLYNLWQVTFLFEARFRTIAEFEKQKKFIAADVERKRVTEQFNAQLRSRPDDPQLLNQIAWFLATNNIDKVQALEIAKRAARLAPADLNILDTLAECHYQLQHYDEAIAIGSELVMKDASNDTYWNQLKKFRDAKQQNGNPQGSGNR
;
A
#
# COMPACT_ATOMS: atom_id res chain seq x y z
N MET A 1 78.14 28.46 -17.01
CA MET A 1 77.64 28.09 -18.35
C MET A 1 76.15 27.74 -18.24
N ILE A 2 75.35 28.25 -19.18
CA ILE A 2 74.00 27.81 -19.59
C ILE A 2 72.94 27.66 -18.48
N LYS A 3 71.99 28.62 -18.46
CA LYS A 3 70.69 28.55 -17.76
C LYS A 3 69.60 27.98 -18.70
N PHE A 4 68.52 27.50 -18.10
CA PHE A 4 67.28 27.07 -18.75
C PHE A 4 66.75 28.05 -19.81
N PHE A 5 66.10 27.50 -20.84
CA PHE A 5 65.12 28.22 -21.65
C PHE A 5 63.85 27.36 -21.81
N PHE A 6 62.68 27.97 -21.56
CA PHE A 6 61.38 27.37 -21.80
C PHE A 6 61.07 27.34 -23.30
N LEU A 7 60.45 26.27 -23.80
CA LEU A 7 59.83 26.25 -25.12
C LEU A 7 58.33 26.53 -25.00
N LEU A 8 57.89 27.65 -25.57
CA LEU A 8 56.49 28.06 -25.65
C LEU A 8 55.84 27.38 -26.86
N LEU A 9 54.81 26.56 -26.64
CA LEU A 9 54.05 25.91 -27.71
C LEU A 9 52.72 26.66 -27.94
N LEU A 10 52.68 27.43 -29.02
CA LEU A 10 51.45 28.05 -29.52
C LEU A 10 50.59 26.98 -30.19
N PHE A 11 49.35 26.80 -29.72
CA PHE A 11 48.33 26.04 -30.46
C PHE A 11 47.19 26.98 -30.86
N THR A 12 47.20 27.37 -32.13
CA THR A 12 46.08 28.02 -32.81
C THR A 12 45.14 26.95 -33.38
N GLY A 13 43.83 27.18 -33.35
CA GLY A 13 42.86 26.28 -33.99
C GLY A 13 41.65 25.97 -33.12
N THR A 14 40.57 26.68 -33.37
CA THR A 14 39.25 26.40 -32.79
C THR A 14 38.64 25.14 -33.36
N LEU A 15 38.13 24.25 -32.51
CA LEU A 15 36.94 23.48 -32.83
C LEU A 15 36.06 23.34 -31.58
N SER A 16 35.22 24.35 -31.35
CA SER A 16 34.14 24.25 -30.36
C SER A 16 33.11 23.25 -30.86
N SER A 17 33.35 21.96 -30.58
CA SER A 17 32.35 20.91 -30.77
C SER A 17 31.15 21.25 -29.91
N LEU A 18 30.09 21.73 -30.56
CA LEU A 18 28.77 21.88 -29.95
C LEU A 18 28.27 20.47 -29.60
N ILE A 19 28.63 19.99 -28.40
CA ILE A 19 27.88 18.92 -27.75
C ILE A 19 26.50 19.53 -27.52
N ALA A 20 25.55 19.17 -28.38
CA ALA A 20 24.15 19.45 -28.14
C ALA A 20 23.80 18.81 -26.80
N GLN A 21 23.64 19.66 -25.78
CA GLN A 21 23.18 19.22 -24.47
C GLN A 21 21.87 18.45 -24.69
N PRO A 22 21.73 17.20 -24.18
CA PRO A 22 20.42 16.57 -24.18
C PRO A 22 19.48 17.52 -23.46
N SER A 23 18.37 17.88 -24.12
CA SER A 23 17.48 18.91 -23.59
C SER A 23 16.99 18.50 -22.20
N ASN A 24 17.38 19.26 -21.16
CA ASN A 24 17.08 19.00 -19.73
C ASN A 24 15.60 19.23 -19.40
N VAL A 25 14.73 18.57 -20.14
CA VAL A 25 13.29 18.61 -20.05
C VAL A 25 12.90 17.48 -19.11
N VAL A 26 12.26 17.80 -17.98
CA VAL A 26 11.75 16.85 -16.97
C VAL A 26 10.49 17.47 -16.35
N GLY A 27 9.32 16.82 -16.35
CA GLY A 27 8.83 15.66 -17.08
C GLY A 27 8.40 14.54 -16.14
N THR A 28 7.11 14.44 -15.82
CA THR A 28 6.57 13.54 -14.77
C THR A 28 5.05 13.49 -14.87
N TYR A 29 4.44 12.35 -14.50
CA TYR A 29 3.04 12.31 -14.08
C TYR A 29 2.89 11.51 -12.77
N SER A 30 1.99 11.98 -11.91
CA SER A 30 1.71 11.38 -10.60
C SER A 30 0.25 11.51 -10.23
N ILE A 31 -0.18 10.66 -9.32
CA ILE A 31 -1.49 10.71 -8.68
C ILE A 31 -1.32 10.59 -7.18
N VAL A 32 -2.02 11.44 -6.45
CA VAL A 32 -2.15 11.43 -4.98
C VAL A 32 -3.58 11.01 -4.66
N GLY A 33 -3.78 10.12 -3.69
CA GLY A 33 -5.12 9.62 -3.37
C GLY A 33 -5.31 9.20 -1.91
N TRP A 34 -6.57 9.01 -1.54
CA TRP A 34 -7.07 8.59 -0.24
C TRP A 34 -8.13 7.49 -0.39
N ASP A 35 -8.10 6.48 0.50
CA ASP A 35 -9.18 5.48 0.63
C ASP A 35 -10.13 5.92 1.75
N SER A 36 -11.36 6.29 1.37
CA SER A 36 -12.39 6.72 2.31
C SER A 36 -12.86 5.62 3.28
N VAL A 37 -12.54 4.35 2.99
CA VAL A 37 -12.90 3.21 3.84
C VAL A 37 -11.86 2.99 4.92
N THR A 38 -10.59 2.86 4.56
CA THR A 38 -9.51 2.50 5.50
C THR A 38 -8.77 3.71 6.08
N GLY A 39 -8.85 4.86 5.42
CA GLY A 39 -8.04 6.05 5.73
C GLY A 39 -6.62 5.98 5.16
N ASP A 40 -6.34 5.06 4.23
CA ASP A 40 -5.04 4.98 3.56
C ASP A 40 -4.78 6.25 2.75
N LEU A 41 -3.51 6.64 2.69
CA LEU A 41 -3.03 7.79 1.92
C LEU A 41 -1.87 7.34 1.04
N GLY A 42 -1.78 7.85 -0.18
CA GLY A 42 -0.72 7.39 -1.08
C GLY A 42 -0.47 8.25 -2.31
N ILE A 43 0.68 7.99 -2.92
CA ILE A 43 1.15 8.59 -4.17
C ILE A 43 1.69 7.48 -5.07
N ALA A 44 1.36 7.54 -6.35
CA ALA A 44 2.12 6.84 -7.38
C ALA A 44 2.64 7.84 -8.43
N VAL A 45 3.84 7.59 -8.96
CA VAL A 45 4.51 8.47 -9.93
C VAL A 45 5.29 7.66 -10.98
N GLN A 46 5.35 8.14 -12.23
CA GLN A 46 6.30 7.71 -13.26
C GLN A 46 6.96 8.91 -13.96
N SER A 47 8.22 8.75 -14.40
CA SER A 47 8.97 9.75 -15.18
C SER A 47 10.06 9.12 -16.06
N LYS A 48 10.48 9.83 -17.13
CA LYS A 48 11.83 9.70 -17.70
C LYS A 48 12.86 10.48 -16.84
N PHE A 49 13.09 10.01 -15.62
CA PHE A 49 14.04 10.57 -14.65
C PHE A 49 14.61 9.43 -13.82
N LEU A 50 15.81 9.58 -13.25
CA LEU A 50 16.40 8.58 -12.36
C LEU A 50 15.74 8.65 -10.98
N ALA A 51 15.28 7.52 -10.44
CA ALA A 51 14.79 7.41 -9.06
C ALA A 51 13.70 8.43 -8.64
N VAL A 52 12.66 8.63 -9.47
CA VAL A 52 11.60 9.63 -9.21
C VAL A 52 10.90 9.46 -7.85
N GLY A 53 10.87 8.22 -7.33
CA GLY A 53 10.37 7.89 -6.00
C GLY A 53 11.14 8.52 -4.83
N ALA A 54 12.38 9.00 -5.06
CA ALA A 54 13.16 9.73 -4.06
C ALA A 54 12.84 11.24 -4.02
N VAL A 55 12.12 11.77 -5.02
CA VAL A 55 11.91 13.22 -5.20
C VAL A 55 10.45 13.63 -5.04
N VAL A 56 9.51 12.85 -5.60
CA VAL A 56 8.11 13.28 -5.73
C VAL A 56 7.22 12.90 -4.55
N PRO A 57 7.18 11.64 -4.06
CA PRO A 57 6.12 11.19 -3.15
C PRO A 57 6.47 11.37 -1.66
N TYR A 58 5.62 12.06 -0.92
CA TYR A 58 5.68 12.21 0.54
C TYR A 58 4.31 11.93 1.17
N ALA A 59 4.21 11.00 2.11
CA ALA A 59 2.96 10.74 2.82
C ALA A 59 3.20 10.42 4.29
N LYS A 60 2.20 10.73 5.13
CA LYS A 60 2.13 10.34 6.54
C LYS A 60 0.72 9.89 6.89
N ALA A 61 0.61 8.72 7.53
CA ALA A 61 -0.68 8.13 7.88
C ALA A 61 -1.46 9.04 8.83
N GLY A 62 -2.78 9.15 8.61
CA GLY A 62 -3.64 10.05 9.39
C GLY A 62 -3.38 11.55 9.20
N VAL A 63 -2.50 11.96 8.27
CA VAL A 63 -2.15 13.37 8.02
C VAL A 63 -2.44 13.76 6.57
N GLY A 64 -1.77 13.11 5.61
CA GLY A 64 -1.96 13.40 4.20
C GLY A 64 -0.88 12.83 3.29
N ALA A 65 -0.98 13.20 2.01
CA ALA A 65 -0.08 12.81 0.94
C ALA A 65 0.18 14.01 0.03
N VAL A 66 1.44 14.17 -0.40
CA VAL A 66 1.97 15.31 -1.17
C VAL A 66 2.83 14.76 -2.32
N ALA A 67 2.58 15.23 -3.54
CA ALA A 67 3.44 15.03 -4.71
C ALA A 67 3.97 16.37 -5.20
N THR A 68 5.29 16.58 -5.22
CA THR A 68 5.95 17.80 -5.73
C THR A 68 6.83 17.47 -6.93
N GLN A 69 6.61 18.12 -8.07
CA GLN A 69 7.22 17.77 -9.36
C GLN A 69 7.38 18.99 -10.29
N ALA A 70 7.67 18.75 -11.58
CA ALA A 70 8.17 19.75 -12.55
C ALA A 70 9.51 20.31 -12.07
N PHE A 71 9.66 21.62 -11.91
CA PHE A 71 10.81 22.17 -11.18
C PHE A 71 10.57 21.92 -9.67
N ALA A 72 10.82 20.68 -9.23
CA ALA A 72 10.40 20.20 -7.90
C ALA A 72 11.09 20.96 -6.75
N ASN A 73 10.33 21.21 -5.68
CA ASN A 73 10.86 21.72 -4.41
C ASN A 73 10.63 20.65 -3.34
N THR A 74 11.65 19.84 -3.06
CA THR A 74 11.56 18.71 -2.11
C THR A 74 11.23 19.14 -0.68
N THR A 75 11.43 20.42 -0.32
CA THR A 75 11.02 20.93 1.00
C THR A 75 9.49 21.02 1.14
N PHE A 76 8.74 21.04 0.04
CA PHE A 76 7.27 21.08 0.06
C PHE A 76 6.64 19.79 0.61
N GLY A 77 7.29 18.64 0.46
CA GLY A 77 6.81 17.38 1.03
C GLY A 77 6.71 17.43 2.56
N PRO A 78 7.85 17.55 3.28
CA PRO A 78 7.85 17.62 4.74
C PRO A 78 7.10 18.83 5.31
N LYS A 79 7.24 20.02 4.70
CA LYS A 79 6.50 21.21 5.14
C LYS A 79 5.00 21.07 4.93
N GLY A 80 4.58 20.54 3.78
CA GLY A 80 3.17 20.32 3.46
C GLY A 80 2.51 19.37 4.45
N LEU A 81 3.15 18.23 4.74
CA LEU A 81 2.69 17.32 5.79
C LEU A 81 2.61 17.99 7.16
N SER A 82 3.63 18.78 7.54
CA SER A 82 3.64 19.50 8.82
C SER A 82 2.52 20.57 8.93
N PHE A 83 2.12 21.20 7.82
CA PHE A 83 0.98 22.12 7.82
C PHE A 83 -0.37 21.38 7.87
N LEU A 84 -0.51 20.22 7.22
CA LEU A 84 -1.69 19.36 7.35
C LEU A 84 -1.87 18.87 8.81
N GLU A 85 -0.78 18.59 9.53
CA GLU A 85 -0.82 18.24 10.97
C GLU A 85 -1.42 19.34 11.85
N THR A 86 -1.33 20.61 11.45
CA THR A 86 -1.97 21.72 12.17
C THR A 86 -3.46 21.89 11.84
N GLY A 87 -4.04 20.99 11.02
CA GLY A 87 -5.44 21.02 10.62
C GLY A 87 -5.76 21.93 9.44
N LEU A 88 -4.75 22.41 8.70
CA LEU A 88 -4.96 23.18 7.47
C LEU A 88 -5.39 22.24 6.33
N SER A 89 -6.28 22.73 5.46
CA SER A 89 -6.73 22.00 4.27
C SER A 89 -5.64 21.93 3.20
N ALA A 90 -5.74 20.95 2.29
CA ALA A 90 -4.84 20.81 1.14
C ALA A 90 -4.68 22.12 0.31
N GLN A 91 -5.72 22.93 0.20
CA GLN A 91 -5.70 24.21 -0.51
C GLN A 91 -4.94 25.30 0.25
N GLU A 92 -5.15 25.43 1.56
CA GLU A 92 -4.41 26.37 2.42
C GLU A 92 -2.92 26.01 2.46
N VAL A 93 -2.60 24.72 2.57
CA VAL A 93 -1.22 24.22 2.54
C VAL A 93 -0.52 24.56 1.22
N ILE A 94 -1.14 24.29 0.06
CA ILE A 94 -0.57 24.71 -1.23
C ILE A 94 -0.39 26.23 -1.29
N SER A 95 -1.37 27.00 -0.81
CA SER A 95 -1.29 28.47 -0.82
C SER A 95 -0.10 28.99 0.01
N LEU A 96 0.12 28.44 1.22
CA LEU A 96 1.26 28.80 2.08
C LEU A 96 2.61 28.37 1.49
N LEU A 97 2.70 27.16 0.93
CA LEU A 97 3.94 26.67 0.32
C LEU A 97 4.38 27.53 -0.88
N LEU A 98 3.41 27.96 -1.69
CA LEU A 98 3.68 28.75 -2.90
C LEU A 98 3.90 30.25 -2.62
N ALA A 99 3.31 30.81 -1.57
CA ALA A 99 3.49 32.22 -1.20
C ALA A 99 4.96 32.60 -0.91
N GLY A 100 5.78 31.64 -0.49
CA GLY A 100 7.21 31.82 -0.24
C GLY A 100 8.15 31.38 -1.38
N ASP A 101 7.63 30.94 -2.53
CA ASP A 101 8.43 30.36 -3.62
C ASP A 101 8.40 31.22 -4.89
N SER A 102 9.51 31.89 -5.18
CA SER A 102 9.66 32.75 -6.36
C SER A 102 9.52 32.02 -7.70
N ALA A 103 9.62 30.68 -7.71
CA ALA A 103 9.42 29.86 -8.90
C ALA A 103 8.04 29.18 -8.94
N ILE A 104 7.03 29.70 -8.22
CA ILE A 104 5.61 29.27 -8.26
C ILE A 104 5.08 28.92 -9.67
N SER A 105 5.47 29.66 -10.70
CA SER A 105 5.05 29.41 -12.09
C SER A 105 5.68 28.16 -12.72
N GLU A 106 6.72 27.59 -12.12
CA GLU A 106 7.48 26.43 -12.61
C GLU A 106 7.28 25.19 -11.70
N ARG A 107 6.59 25.35 -10.56
CA ARG A 107 6.20 24.25 -9.66
C ARG A 107 4.94 23.54 -10.15
N GLN A 108 4.88 22.24 -9.93
CA GLN A 108 3.64 21.47 -9.94
C GLN A 108 3.52 20.67 -8.64
N ILE A 109 2.39 20.78 -7.96
CA ILE A 109 2.14 20.12 -6.66
C ILE A 109 0.70 19.61 -6.57
N GLY A 110 0.52 18.41 -6.03
CA GLY A 110 -0.77 17.85 -5.61
C GLY A 110 -0.75 17.44 -4.15
N ILE A 111 -1.83 17.69 -3.42
CA ILE A 111 -2.01 17.32 -2.02
C ILE A 111 -3.39 16.69 -1.82
N VAL A 112 -3.45 15.65 -0.98
CA VAL A 112 -4.68 15.11 -0.39
C VAL A 112 -4.49 15.03 1.13
N ASP A 113 -5.43 15.54 1.91
CA ASP A 113 -5.40 15.43 3.37
C ASP A 113 -6.07 14.14 3.89
N ALA A 114 -5.96 13.88 5.20
CA ALA A 114 -6.53 12.70 5.85
C ALA A 114 -8.07 12.60 5.79
N HIS A 115 -8.76 13.66 5.37
CA HIS A 115 -10.21 13.70 5.19
C HIS A 115 -10.63 13.56 3.72
N GLY A 116 -9.66 13.44 2.81
CA GLY A 116 -9.89 13.32 1.38
C GLY A 116 -10.12 14.65 0.66
N ASN A 117 -9.87 15.80 1.30
CA ASN A 117 -9.86 17.07 0.57
C ASN A 117 -8.60 17.11 -0.28
N ALA A 118 -8.77 17.35 -1.57
CA ALA A 118 -7.71 17.32 -2.56
C ALA A 118 -7.54 18.70 -3.20
N PHE A 119 -6.30 19.13 -3.41
CA PHE A 119 -5.98 20.35 -4.15
C PHE A 119 -4.68 20.17 -4.94
N ALA A 120 -4.55 20.89 -6.06
CA ALA A 120 -3.35 20.86 -6.86
C ALA A 120 -3.08 22.24 -7.50
N HIS A 121 -1.82 22.49 -7.80
CA HIS A 121 -1.36 23.66 -8.55
C HIS A 121 -0.40 23.21 -9.67
N THR A 122 -0.61 23.76 -10.87
CA THR A 122 0.26 23.60 -12.03
C THR A 122 0.65 24.99 -12.50
N GLY A 123 1.91 25.37 -12.29
CA GLY A 123 2.42 26.68 -12.68
C GLY A 123 2.39 26.90 -14.19
N SER A 124 2.14 28.15 -14.61
CA SER A 124 1.95 28.54 -16.02
C SER A 124 3.16 28.38 -16.94
N LYS A 125 4.37 28.16 -16.39
CA LYS A 125 5.59 27.81 -17.13
C LYS A 125 5.94 26.32 -17.06
N CYS A 126 5.11 25.48 -16.44
CA CYS A 126 5.28 24.02 -16.54
C CYS A 126 5.25 23.61 -18.02
N MET A 127 6.22 22.82 -18.45
CA MET A 127 6.43 22.54 -19.88
C MET A 127 5.30 21.70 -20.49
N ASN A 128 4.86 22.09 -21.68
CA ASN A 128 3.64 21.57 -22.30
C ASN A 128 3.74 20.12 -22.83
N TYR A 129 2.72 19.27 -22.70
CA TYR A 129 1.44 19.56 -22.01
C TYR A 129 1.64 19.46 -20.49
N ALA A 130 1.14 20.44 -19.76
CA ALA A 130 1.07 20.41 -18.30
C ALA A 130 -0.37 20.66 -17.84
N GLY A 131 -0.82 19.89 -16.86
CA GLY A 131 -2.18 19.98 -16.35
C GLY A 131 -2.42 19.07 -15.15
N GLN A 132 -3.63 19.17 -14.61
CA GLN A 132 -4.08 18.45 -13.42
C GLN A 132 -5.59 18.22 -13.46
N ILE A 133 -6.06 17.19 -12.78
CA ILE A 133 -7.47 16.91 -12.50
C ILE A 133 -7.59 16.52 -11.03
N THR A 134 -8.47 17.20 -10.31
CA THR A 134 -8.76 16.94 -8.90
C THR A 134 -10.19 16.43 -8.79
N GLY A 135 -10.37 15.33 -8.07
CA GLY A 135 -11.67 14.72 -7.80
C GLY A 135 -11.81 14.34 -6.33
N LYS A 136 -12.85 13.57 -6.00
CA LYS A 136 -13.14 13.20 -4.61
C LYS A 136 -12.04 12.28 -4.06
N GLY A 137 -11.26 12.78 -3.10
CA GLY A 137 -10.19 12.02 -2.46
C GLY A 137 -8.94 11.80 -3.32
N TYR A 138 -8.75 12.55 -4.42
CA TYR A 138 -7.55 12.42 -5.25
C TYR A 138 -7.21 13.67 -6.08
N THR A 139 -5.95 13.74 -6.51
CA THR A 139 -5.54 14.61 -7.61
C THR A 139 -4.47 13.97 -8.48
N ALA A 140 -4.64 14.06 -9.79
CA ALA A 140 -3.76 13.53 -10.82
C ALA A 140 -3.14 14.70 -11.60
N GLN A 141 -1.81 14.77 -11.70
CA GLN A 141 -1.10 15.87 -12.35
C GLN A 141 0.10 15.39 -13.17
N GLY A 142 0.45 16.15 -14.19
CA GLY A 142 1.67 15.91 -14.94
C GLY A 142 2.11 17.06 -15.83
N ASN A 143 3.34 16.96 -16.33
CA ASN A 143 4.01 17.95 -17.18
C ASN A 143 4.92 17.23 -18.21
N ILE A 144 5.12 17.86 -19.38
CA ILE A 144 5.70 17.25 -20.60
C ILE A 144 4.91 16.01 -21.05
N LEU A 145 3.59 16.02 -20.81
CA LEU A 145 2.73 14.89 -21.18
C LEU A 145 2.48 14.86 -22.69
N ALA A 146 2.20 13.67 -23.21
CA ALA A 146 1.78 13.46 -24.60
C ALA A 146 0.63 14.41 -24.98
N GLY A 147 -0.42 14.44 -24.14
CA GLY A 147 -1.56 15.34 -24.22
C GLY A 147 -2.36 15.39 -22.92
N ARG A 148 -3.55 16.02 -22.98
CA ARG A 148 -4.52 16.12 -21.85
C ARG A 148 -5.08 14.75 -21.45
N GLU A 149 -5.12 13.84 -22.41
CA GLU A 149 -5.65 12.49 -22.34
C GLU A 149 -4.94 11.65 -21.26
N VAL A 150 -3.69 12.01 -20.92
CA VAL A 150 -2.90 11.36 -19.85
C VAL A 150 -3.52 11.60 -18.48
N VAL A 151 -3.69 12.86 -18.05
CA VAL A 151 -4.30 13.17 -16.74
C VAL A 151 -5.77 12.77 -16.68
N GLU A 152 -6.50 12.90 -17.79
CA GLU A 152 -7.88 12.40 -17.87
C GLU A 152 -7.98 10.87 -17.78
N GLY A 153 -7.06 10.14 -18.41
CA GLY A 153 -6.96 8.69 -18.31
C GLY A 153 -6.69 8.24 -16.88
N MET A 154 -5.74 8.90 -16.20
CA MET A 154 -5.42 8.68 -14.79
C MET A 154 -6.64 8.91 -13.88
N ALA A 155 -7.31 10.05 -14.03
CA ALA A 155 -8.52 10.41 -13.27
C ALA A 155 -9.64 9.38 -13.43
N ARG A 156 -10.04 9.09 -14.68
CA ARG A 156 -11.08 8.10 -14.99
C ARG A 156 -10.73 6.71 -14.47
N ALA A 157 -9.46 6.29 -14.55
CA ALA A 157 -9.04 5.00 -14.04
C ALA A 157 -9.09 4.93 -12.50
N PHE A 158 -8.67 5.97 -11.78
CA PHE A 158 -8.75 6.01 -10.32
C PHE A 158 -10.20 5.96 -9.79
N GLU A 159 -11.12 6.57 -10.52
CA GLU A 159 -12.56 6.59 -10.19
C GLU A 159 -13.27 5.26 -10.47
N ASN A 160 -12.91 4.58 -11.56
CA ASN A 160 -13.60 3.36 -12.02
C ASN A 160 -12.91 2.04 -11.59
N THR A 161 -11.70 2.10 -11.03
CA THR A 161 -10.99 0.91 -10.53
C THR A 161 -11.50 0.50 -9.15
N ASN A 162 -11.99 -0.73 -9.04
CA ASN A 162 -12.28 -1.38 -7.76
C ASN A 162 -10.97 -1.93 -7.15
N GLY A 163 -10.80 -1.88 -5.83
CA GLY A 163 -9.64 -2.46 -5.16
C GLY A 163 -9.28 -1.75 -3.85
N ASP A 164 -7.99 -1.82 -3.49
CA ASP A 164 -7.39 -0.93 -2.49
C ASP A 164 -6.80 0.33 -3.15
N LEU A 165 -6.28 1.24 -2.32
CA LEU A 165 -5.70 2.48 -2.82
C LEU A 165 -4.53 2.22 -3.78
N ALA A 166 -3.69 1.23 -3.52
CA ALA A 166 -2.55 0.91 -4.36
C ALA A 166 -2.98 0.44 -5.76
N GLU A 167 -3.99 -0.41 -5.85
CA GLU A 167 -4.52 -0.85 -7.14
C GLU A 167 -5.07 0.32 -7.95
N ARG A 168 -5.80 1.23 -7.30
CA ARG A 168 -6.36 2.44 -7.94
C ARG A 168 -5.29 3.40 -8.41
N LEU A 169 -4.24 3.63 -7.60
CA LEU A 169 -3.10 4.49 -7.96
C LEU A 169 -2.27 3.89 -9.11
N LEU A 170 -2.01 2.57 -9.11
CA LEU A 170 -1.29 1.90 -10.19
C LEU A 170 -2.10 1.88 -11.49
N SER A 171 -3.39 1.51 -11.43
CA SER A 171 -4.30 1.52 -12.58
C SER A 171 -4.42 2.91 -13.22
N ALA A 172 -4.36 3.97 -12.41
CA ALA A 172 -4.27 5.34 -12.91
C ALA A 172 -2.96 5.61 -13.68
N LEU A 173 -1.79 5.27 -13.12
CA LEU A 173 -0.52 5.43 -13.83
C LEU A 173 -0.48 4.64 -15.15
N GLU A 174 -0.97 3.41 -15.15
CA GLU A 174 -1.04 2.59 -16.37
C GLU A 174 -1.98 3.19 -17.42
N ALA A 175 -3.08 3.82 -17.01
CA ALA A 175 -3.94 4.57 -17.93
C ALA A 175 -3.24 5.82 -18.48
N GLY A 176 -2.43 6.49 -17.67
CA GLY A 176 -1.54 7.57 -18.09
C GLY A 176 -0.51 7.12 -19.14
N GLU A 177 0.15 5.97 -18.94
CA GLU A 177 1.08 5.41 -19.92
C GLU A 177 0.38 5.01 -21.23
N ARG A 178 -0.79 4.36 -21.16
CA ARG A 178 -1.59 4.01 -22.35
C ARG A 178 -2.03 5.22 -23.16
N ALA A 179 -2.20 6.38 -22.53
CA ALA A 179 -2.47 7.67 -23.18
C ALA A 179 -1.20 8.41 -23.66
N GLY A 180 -0.03 7.76 -23.61
CA GLY A 180 1.25 8.29 -24.10
C GLY A 180 2.19 8.82 -23.02
N GLY A 181 1.74 8.97 -21.77
CA GLY A 181 2.55 9.34 -20.61
C GLY A 181 3.40 10.60 -20.81
N ASP A 182 4.67 10.50 -20.41
CA ASP A 182 5.71 11.52 -20.57
C ASP A 182 6.32 11.44 -21.99
N LYS A 183 6.35 12.56 -22.73
CA LYS A 183 6.81 12.64 -24.13
C LYS A 183 8.24 12.14 -24.35
N ARG A 184 9.04 12.06 -23.30
CA ARG A 184 10.46 11.62 -23.34
C ARG A 184 10.60 10.11 -23.12
N GLY A 185 9.49 9.40 -22.92
CA GLY A 185 9.45 7.99 -22.55
C GLY A 185 9.40 7.79 -21.04
N ARG A 186 10.07 6.75 -20.55
CA ARG A 186 10.01 6.27 -19.15
C ARG A 186 11.38 5.80 -18.67
N GLN A 187 11.60 5.84 -17.36
CA GLN A 187 12.83 5.40 -16.70
C GLN A 187 12.61 4.93 -15.26
N SER A 188 11.81 5.64 -14.46
CA SER A 188 11.52 5.24 -13.09
C SER A 188 10.07 5.41 -12.71
N ALA A 189 9.63 4.62 -11.74
CA ALA A 189 8.29 4.67 -11.17
C ALA A 189 8.31 4.26 -9.70
N ALA A 190 7.37 4.78 -8.91
CA ALA A 190 7.25 4.45 -7.49
C ALA A 190 5.79 4.46 -7.02
N LEU A 191 5.53 3.67 -5.99
CA LEU A 191 4.27 3.64 -5.25
C LEU A 191 4.58 3.72 -3.75
N LEU A 192 4.02 4.73 -3.09
CA LEU A 192 4.03 4.90 -1.64
C LEU A 192 2.59 4.92 -1.14
N VAL A 193 2.23 3.99 -0.25
CA VAL A 193 0.97 4.01 0.50
C VAL A 193 1.29 3.90 1.99
N VAL A 194 0.64 4.72 2.80
CA VAL A 194 0.79 4.75 4.25
C VAL A 194 -0.53 4.43 4.96
N ARG A 195 -0.41 3.64 6.03
CA ARG A 195 -1.48 3.26 6.96
C ARG A 195 -0.87 3.14 8.34
N GLU A 196 -1.54 3.62 9.38
CA GLU A 196 -1.07 3.53 10.77
C GLU A 196 -0.70 2.07 11.12
N LYS A 197 0.54 1.83 11.55
CA LYS A 197 1.09 0.48 11.86
C LYS A 197 0.93 -0.52 10.70
N GLY A 198 0.81 -0.04 9.46
CA GLY A 198 0.65 -0.88 8.26
C GLY A 198 1.94 -1.54 7.79
N GLY A 199 3.11 -0.98 8.12
CA GLY A 199 4.40 -1.46 7.63
C GLY A 199 4.86 -2.79 8.22
N TYR A 200 6.11 -3.15 7.92
CA TYR A 200 6.71 -4.43 8.34
C TYR A 200 6.62 -4.64 9.86
N ALA A 201 6.08 -5.79 10.27
CA ALA A 201 5.78 -6.16 11.66
C ALA A 201 4.93 -5.13 12.46
N GLY A 202 4.31 -4.15 11.79
CA GLY A 202 3.60 -3.04 12.44
C GLY A 202 4.48 -1.96 13.06
N MET A 203 5.79 -1.97 12.77
CA MET A 203 6.79 -1.10 13.40
C MET A 203 6.90 0.29 12.75
N ASN A 204 6.18 0.54 11.65
CA ASN A 204 6.06 1.85 11.01
C ASN A 204 4.79 1.92 10.13
N ASP A 205 4.55 3.07 9.52
CA ASP A 205 3.33 3.33 8.74
C ASP A 205 3.48 3.09 7.22
N ARG A 206 4.64 2.62 6.73
CA ARG A 206 4.90 2.39 5.30
C ARG A 206 4.26 1.07 4.86
N PHE A 207 2.94 1.09 4.68
CA PHE A 207 2.13 -0.05 4.26
C PHE A 207 2.59 -0.63 2.92
N ILE A 208 2.94 0.25 1.97
CA ILE A 208 3.60 -0.10 0.70
C ILE A 208 4.63 0.99 0.40
N ASP A 209 5.88 0.60 0.12
CA ASP A 209 6.92 1.50 -0.40
C ASP A 209 7.79 0.71 -1.38
N ILE A 210 7.45 0.82 -2.66
CA ILE A 210 8.13 0.09 -3.74
C ILE A 210 8.55 1.06 -4.84
N ARG A 211 9.73 0.81 -5.41
CA ARG A 211 10.40 1.70 -6.36
C ARG A 211 11.06 0.89 -7.45
N VAL A 212 11.04 1.44 -8.66
CA VAL A 212 11.87 1.02 -9.79
C VAL A 212 12.62 2.26 -10.22
N ASP A 213 13.88 2.38 -9.81
CA ASP A 213 14.64 3.62 -9.92
C ASP A 213 15.32 3.80 -11.29
N ASP A 214 15.56 2.72 -12.03
CA ASP A 214 16.01 2.73 -13.43
C ASP A 214 15.58 1.43 -14.15
N ASP A 215 14.66 1.53 -15.12
CA ASP A 215 14.27 0.46 -16.05
C ASP A 215 13.67 1.05 -17.34
N SER A 216 13.70 0.30 -18.44
CA SER A 216 13.02 0.65 -19.70
C SER A 216 11.49 0.46 -19.67
N LEU A 217 10.97 -0.31 -18.70
CA LEU A 217 9.55 -0.64 -18.48
C LEU A 217 9.18 -0.51 -16.97
N PRO A 218 9.40 0.66 -16.34
CA PRO A 218 9.37 0.77 -14.89
C PRO A 218 7.99 0.52 -14.28
N LEU A 219 6.88 0.86 -14.95
CA LEU A 219 5.53 0.51 -14.48
C LEU A 219 5.24 -1.00 -14.52
N VAL A 220 5.72 -1.74 -15.52
CA VAL A 220 5.58 -3.21 -15.58
C VAL A 220 6.31 -3.84 -14.39
N GLN A 221 7.49 -3.32 -14.08
CA GLN A 221 8.32 -3.77 -12.97
C GLN A 221 7.72 -3.37 -11.62
N LEU A 222 7.14 -2.17 -11.51
CA LEU A 222 6.44 -1.70 -10.31
C LEU A 222 5.20 -2.56 -10.03
N ARG A 223 4.43 -2.92 -11.07
CA ARG A 223 3.31 -3.86 -10.97
C ARG A 223 3.78 -5.25 -10.51
N ARG A 224 4.90 -5.75 -11.04
CA ARG A 224 5.52 -7.01 -10.58
C ARG A 224 5.92 -6.94 -9.10
N LEU A 225 6.53 -5.83 -8.67
CA LEU A 225 6.92 -5.61 -7.27
C LEU A 225 5.69 -5.49 -6.35
N TYR A 226 4.62 -4.82 -6.78
CA TYR A 226 3.36 -4.75 -6.03
C TYR A 226 2.75 -6.15 -5.85
N ASN A 227 2.69 -6.96 -6.92
CA ASN A 227 2.17 -8.32 -6.83
C ASN A 227 2.98 -9.20 -5.85
N LEU A 228 4.30 -9.04 -5.80
CA LEU A 228 5.15 -9.67 -4.77
C LEU A 228 4.85 -9.11 -3.38
N TRP A 229 4.73 -7.80 -3.22
CA TRP A 229 4.41 -7.14 -1.95
C TRP A 229 3.05 -7.59 -1.37
N GLN A 230 2.04 -7.77 -2.23
CA GLN A 230 0.73 -8.31 -1.85
C GLN A 230 0.86 -9.69 -1.21
N VAL A 231 1.58 -10.62 -1.85
CA VAL A 231 1.71 -11.99 -1.34
C VAL A 231 2.68 -12.14 -0.17
N THR A 232 3.70 -11.27 -0.06
CA THR A 232 4.74 -11.36 0.98
C THR A 232 4.42 -10.58 2.24
N PHE A 233 3.81 -9.40 2.14
CA PHE A 233 3.68 -8.46 3.26
C PHE A 233 2.24 -8.04 3.58
N LEU A 234 1.37 -7.87 2.56
CA LEU A 234 0.03 -7.35 2.82
C LEU A 234 -0.87 -8.32 3.57
N PHE A 235 -0.64 -9.63 3.51
CA PHE A 235 -1.43 -10.59 4.30
C PHE A 235 -1.36 -10.26 5.81
N GLU A 236 -0.14 -10.31 6.39
CA GLU A 236 0.10 -10.04 7.81
C GLU A 236 -0.24 -8.60 8.21
N ALA A 237 0.01 -7.64 7.30
CA ALA A 237 -0.34 -6.24 7.55
C ALA A 237 -1.86 -6.04 7.63
N ARG A 238 -2.61 -6.57 6.66
CA ARG A 238 -4.08 -6.49 6.64
C ARG A 238 -4.67 -7.22 7.85
N PHE A 239 -4.23 -8.46 8.12
CA PHE A 239 -4.62 -9.26 9.28
C PHE A 239 -4.49 -8.48 10.60
N ARG A 240 -3.31 -7.92 10.87
CA ARG A 240 -3.06 -7.09 12.07
C ARG A 240 -3.95 -5.85 12.12
N THR A 241 -4.20 -5.19 10.99
CA THR A 241 -5.01 -3.96 10.95
C THR A 241 -6.52 -4.19 11.10
N ILE A 242 -7.04 -5.39 10.84
CA ILE A 242 -8.47 -5.74 11.09
C ILE A 242 -8.81 -5.51 12.57
N ALA A 243 -8.04 -6.10 13.48
CA ALA A 243 -8.26 -5.97 14.92
C ALA A 243 -8.07 -4.53 15.43
N GLU A 244 -7.26 -3.71 14.74
CA GLU A 244 -7.11 -2.30 15.07
C GLU A 244 -8.31 -1.46 14.58
N PHE A 245 -8.81 -1.72 13.37
CA PHE A 245 -10.04 -1.10 12.88
C PHE A 245 -11.25 -1.41 13.78
N GLU A 246 -11.36 -2.62 14.32
CA GLU A 246 -12.42 -2.99 15.27
C GLU A 246 -12.34 -2.20 16.59
N LYS A 247 -11.15 -2.06 17.18
CA LYS A 247 -10.93 -1.19 18.36
C LYS A 247 -11.32 0.26 18.07
N GLN A 248 -11.01 0.75 16.87
CA GLN A 248 -11.37 2.08 16.39
C GLN A 248 -12.84 2.19 15.93
N LYS A 249 -13.66 1.14 16.05
CA LYS A 249 -15.05 1.04 15.58
C LYS A 249 -15.25 1.28 14.07
N LYS A 250 -14.18 1.13 13.28
CA LYS A 250 -14.17 1.21 11.81
C LYS A 250 -14.59 -0.13 11.19
N PHE A 251 -15.77 -0.64 11.56
CA PHE A 251 -16.22 -1.99 11.19
C PHE A 251 -16.24 -2.24 9.67
N ILE A 252 -16.66 -1.24 8.86
CA ILE A 252 -16.63 -1.33 7.39
C ILE A 252 -15.21 -1.54 6.86
N ALA A 253 -14.20 -0.91 7.48
CA ALA A 253 -12.80 -1.09 7.10
C ALA A 253 -12.29 -2.49 7.47
N ALA A 254 -12.67 -2.99 8.65
CA ALA A 254 -12.37 -4.36 9.08
C ALA A 254 -13.01 -5.40 8.14
N ASP A 255 -14.27 -5.21 7.73
CA ASP A 255 -14.96 -6.11 6.80
C ASP A 255 -14.37 -6.09 5.37
N VAL A 256 -13.98 -4.91 4.88
CA VAL A 256 -13.30 -4.80 3.58
C VAL A 256 -11.93 -5.49 3.61
N GLU A 257 -11.16 -5.36 4.70
CA GLU A 257 -9.89 -6.09 4.81
C GLU A 257 -10.08 -7.60 5.04
N ARG A 258 -11.07 -8.04 5.82
CA ARG A 258 -11.45 -9.46 5.91
C ARG A 258 -11.72 -10.05 4.53
N LYS A 259 -12.46 -9.33 3.68
CA LYS A 259 -12.75 -9.75 2.30
C LYS A 259 -11.49 -9.80 1.44
N ARG A 260 -10.66 -8.74 1.44
CA ARG A 260 -9.37 -8.69 0.70
C ARG A 260 -8.44 -9.85 1.08
N VAL A 261 -8.34 -10.16 2.36
CA VAL A 261 -7.54 -11.30 2.88
C VAL A 261 -8.13 -12.64 2.43
N THR A 262 -9.46 -12.80 2.49
CA THR A 262 -10.16 -14.01 2.05
C THR A 262 -10.01 -14.26 0.54
N GLU A 263 -10.06 -13.21 -0.29
CA GLU A 263 -9.82 -13.29 -1.74
C GLU A 263 -8.39 -13.73 -2.06
N GLN A 264 -7.40 -13.16 -1.34
CA GLN A 264 -6.00 -13.54 -1.44
C GLN A 264 -5.76 -15.01 -1.06
N PHE A 265 -6.39 -15.48 0.01
CA PHE A 265 -6.33 -16.89 0.41
C PHE A 265 -6.98 -17.84 -0.59
N ASN A 266 -8.16 -17.50 -1.11
CA ASN A 266 -8.80 -18.26 -2.18
C ASN A 266 -7.92 -18.33 -3.45
N ALA A 267 -7.11 -17.32 -3.73
CA ALA A 267 -6.12 -17.36 -4.81
C ALA A 267 -4.96 -18.33 -4.50
N GLN A 268 -4.45 -18.35 -3.27
CA GLN A 268 -3.38 -19.28 -2.87
C GLN A 268 -3.85 -20.73 -2.82
N LEU A 269 -5.09 -21.01 -2.38
CA LEU A 269 -5.67 -22.36 -2.41
C LEU A 269 -5.80 -22.93 -3.83
N ARG A 270 -5.99 -22.08 -4.84
CA ARG A 270 -6.03 -22.54 -6.24
C ARG A 270 -4.65 -22.93 -6.77
N SER A 271 -3.56 -22.37 -6.25
CA SER A 271 -2.20 -22.71 -6.68
C SER A 271 -1.53 -23.78 -5.82
N ARG A 272 -1.91 -23.89 -4.54
CA ARG A 272 -1.40 -24.87 -3.57
C ARG A 272 -2.57 -25.57 -2.83
N PRO A 273 -3.40 -26.38 -3.53
CA PRO A 273 -4.63 -26.92 -2.96
C PRO A 273 -4.41 -27.91 -1.81
N ASP A 274 -3.29 -28.64 -1.81
CA ASP A 274 -2.97 -29.70 -0.84
C ASP A 274 -1.75 -29.38 0.03
N ASP A 275 -1.49 -28.09 0.26
CA ASP A 275 -0.50 -27.59 1.21
C ASP A 275 -1.13 -27.52 2.62
N PRO A 276 -0.79 -28.44 3.56
CA PRO A 276 -1.47 -28.51 4.86
C PRO A 276 -1.20 -27.30 5.74
N GLN A 277 -0.03 -26.65 5.63
CA GLN A 277 0.27 -25.43 6.39
C GLN A 277 -0.51 -24.22 5.85
N LEU A 278 -0.67 -24.10 4.54
CA LEU A 278 -1.55 -23.08 3.95
C LEU A 278 -3.01 -23.30 4.35
N LEU A 279 -3.52 -24.53 4.22
CA LEU A 279 -4.88 -24.87 4.64
C LEU A 279 -5.09 -24.52 6.12
N ASN A 280 -4.11 -24.81 6.98
CA ASN A 280 -4.15 -24.46 8.39
C ASN A 280 -4.27 -22.96 8.66
N GLN A 281 -3.39 -22.15 8.05
CA GLN A 281 -3.40 -20.69 8.18
C GLN A 281 -4.75 -20.09 7.78
N ILE A 282 -5.37 -20.64 6.73
CA ILE A 282 -6.67 -20.18 6.21
C ILE A 282 -7.80 -20.56 7.16
N ALA A 283 -7.85 -21.82 7.63
CA ALA A 283 -8.85 -22.27 8.58
C ALA A 283 -8.82 -21.45 9.87
N TRP A 284 -7.62 -21.24 10.45
CA TRP A 284 -7.42 -20.43 11.65
C TRP A 284 -7.96 -19.01 11.46
N PHE A 285 -7.60 -18.35 10.35
CA PHE A 285 -8.08 -17.00 10.05
C PHE A 285 -9.61 -16.93 9.94
N LEU A 286 -10.22 -17.79 9.13
CA LEU A 286 -11.66 -17.79 8.89
C LEU A 286 -12.46 -18.05 10.18
N ALA A 287 -11.98 -18.97 11.03
CA ALA A 287 -12.59 -19.29 12.32
C ALA A 287 -12.48 -18.13 13.33
N THR A 288 -11.29 -17.56 13.49
CA THR A 288 -11.01 -16.51 14.50
C THR A 288 -11.53 -15.12 14.11
N ASN A 289 -11.77 -14.85 12.83
CA ASN A 289 -12.25 -13.55 12.33
C ASN A 289 -13.75 -13.53 11.99
N ASN A 290 -14.49 -14.59 12.35
CA ASN A 290 -15.95 -14.70 12.15
C ASN A 290 -16.38 -14.49 10.67
N ILE A 291 -15.64 -15.08 9.72
CA ILE A 291 -15.87 -14.90 8.28
C ILE A 291 -16.78 -15.99 7.73
N ASP A 292 -16.25 -17.21 7.63
CA ASP A 292 -17.01 -18.41 7.23
C ASP A 292 -16.52 -19.59 8.06
N LYS A 293 -17.24 -19.86 9.14
CA LYS A 293 -16.90 -20.91 10.11
C LYS A 293 -17.10 -22.31 9.53
N VAL A 294 -18.01 -22.47 8.57
CA VAL A 294 -18.28 -23.76 7.91
C VAL A 294 -17.14 -24.08 6.96
N GLN A 295 -16.73 -23.11 6.13
CA GLN A 295 -15.55 -23.24 5.28
C GLN A 295 -14.28 -23.43 6.12
N ALA A 296 -14.12 -22.71 7.24
CA ALA A 296 -12.99 -22.90 8.15
C ALA A 296 -12.87 -24.36 8.62
N LEU A 297 -13.97 -24.96 9.07
CA LEU A 297 -14.00 -26.35 9.52
C LEU A 297 -13.68 -27.34 8.38
N GLU A 298 -14.24 -27.15 7.18
CA GLU A 298 -13.95 -28.06 6.05
C GLU A 298 -12.49 -27.96 5.57
N ILE A 299 -11.90 -26.77 5.61
CA ILE A 299 -10.47 -26.56 5.34
C ILE A 299 -9.61 -27.19 6.44
N ALA A 300 -9.95 -27.00 7.72
CA ALA A 300 -9.22 -27.61 8.85
C ALA A 300 -9.26 -29.15 8.79
N LYS A 301 -10.42 -29.74 8.50
CA LYS A 301 -10.56 -31.19 8.28
C LYS A 301 -9.68 -31.68 7.13
N ARG A 302 -9.54 -30.90 6.05
CA ARG A 302 -8.64 -31.25 4.94
C ARG A 302 -7.18 -31.17 5.35
N ALA A 303 -6.77 -30.12 6.06
CA ALA A 303 -5.41 -29.98 6.60
C ALA A 303 -5.06 -31.18 7.50
N ALA A 304 -5.93 -31.52 8.45
CA ALA A 304 -5.75 -32.64 9.37
C ALA A 304 -5.70 -34.01 8.67
N ARG A 305 -6.41 -34.20 7.55
CA ARG A 305 -6.27 -35.43 6.73
C ARG A 305 -4.92 -35.53 6.02
N LEU A 306 -4.34 -34.39 5.61
CA LEU A 306 -3.04 -34.34 4.93
C LEU A 306 -1.86 -34.44 5.91
N ALA A 307 -2.02 -33.94 7.14
CA ALA A 307 -0.99 -33.92 8.18
C ALA A 307 -1.56 -34.28 9.57
N PRO A 308 -2.01 -35.54 9.80
CA PRO A 308 -2.74 -35.94 11.01
C PRO A 308 -1.91 -35.97 12.30
N ALA A 309 -0.59 -35.79 12.21
CA ALA A 309 0.31 -35.74 13.37
C ALA A 309 0.71 -34.31 13.78
N ASP A 310 0.34 -33.28 12.99
CA ASP A 310 0.69 -31.88 13.27
C ASP A 310 -0.24 -31.29 14.34
N LEU A 311 0.31 -31.02 15.53
CA LEU A 311 -0.47 -30.52 16.66
C LEU A 311 -1.06 -29.13 16.40
N ASN A 312 -0.42 -28.28 15.59
CA ASN A 312 -0.96 -26.94 15.27
C ASN A 312 -2.18 -27.03 14.34
N ILE A 313 -2.25 -28.08 13.54
CA ILE A 313 -3.37 -28.35 12.63
C ILE A 313 -4.55 -28.95 13.40
N LEU A 314 -4.27 -29.83 14.36
CA LEU A 314 -5.28 -30.36 15.28
C LEU A 314 -5.84 -29.26 16.21
N ASP A 315 -4.99 -28.34 16.70
CA ASP A 315 -5.40 -27.16 17.48
C ASP A 315 -6.36 -26.26 16.70
N THR A 316 -6.01 -25.94 15.45
CA THR A 316 -6.88 -25.16 14.54
C THR A 316 -8.20 -25.89 14.23
N LEU A 317 -8.18 -27.22 14.08
CA LEU A 317 -9.39 -28.02 13.91
C LEU A 317 -10.29 -27.98 15.15
N ALA A 318 -9.72 -28.05 16.36
CA ALA A 318 -10.47 -27.91 17.61
C ALA A 318 -11.12 -26.53 17.72
N GLU A 319 -10.40 -25.45 17.38
CA GLU A 319 -10.96 -24.09 17.35
C GLU A 319 -12.10 -23.96 16.32
N CYS A 320 -11.96 -24.55 15.12
CA CYS A 320 -13.03 -24.54 14.11
C CYS A 320 -14.31 -25.24 14.61
N HIS A 321 -14.18 -26.37 15.30
CA HIS A 321 -15.31 -27.04 15.96
C HIS A 321 -15.93 -26.17 17.06
N TYR A 322 -15.11 -25.57 17.93
CA TYR A 322 -15.55 -24.66 19.00
C TYR A 322 -16.34 -23.46 18.47
N GLN A 323 -15.86 -22.84 17.38
CA GLN A 323 -16.51 -21.67 16.76
C GLN A 323 -17.90 -21.98 16.18
N LEU A 324 -18.16 -23.24 15.83
CA LEU A 324 -19.46 -23.78 15.40
C LEU A 324 -20.29 -24.39 16.54
N GLN A 325 -19.86 -24.24 17.81
CA GLN A 325 -20.49 -24.84 18.99
C GLN A 325 -20.47 -26.38 19.03
N HIS A 326 -19.63 -27.02 18.20
CA HIS A 326 -19.37 -28.46 18.24
C HIS A 326 -18.41 -28.78 19.40
N TYR A 327 -18.88 -28.54 20.63
CA TYR A 327 -18.03 -28.54 21.82
C TYR A 327 -17.50 -29.93 22.20
N ASP A 328 -18.23 -31.00 21.90
CA ASP A 328 -17.77 -32.36 22.20
C ASP A 328 -16.55 -32.74 21.38
N GLU A 329 -16.56 -32.44 20.08
CA GLU A 329 -15.44 -32.62 19.17
C GLU A 329 -14.25 -31.71 19.53
N ALA A 330 -14.51 -30.43 19.85
CA ALA A 330 -13.48 -29.50 20.29
C ALA A 330 -12.79 -29.97 21.59
N ILE A 331 -13.56 -30.46 22.57
CA ILE A 331 -13.03 -31.00 23.84
C ILE A 331 -12.28 -32.31 23.62
N ALA A 332 -12.74 -33.17 22.72
CA ALA A 332 -12.05 -34.42 22.39
C ALA A 332 -10.66 -34.16 21.79
N ILE A 333 -10.59 -33.32 20.75
CA ILE A 333 -9.32 -32.95 20.10
C ILE A 333 -8.42 -32.17 21.07
N GLY A 334 -8.97 -31.21 21.82
CA GLY A 334 -8.22 -30.47 22.84
C GLY A 334 -7.64 -31.36 23.95
N SER A 335 -8.33 -32.43 24.32
CA SER A 335 -7.83 -33.42 25.29
C SER A 335 -6.72 -34.28 24.67
N GLU A 336 -6.80 -34.61 23.38
CA GLU A 336 -5.73 -35.31 22.66
C GLU A 336 -4.45 -34.47 22.54
N LEU A 337 -4.58 -33.17 22.24
CA LEU A 337 -3.46 -32.22 22.20
C LEU A 337 -2.70 -32.16 23.53
N VAL A 338 -3.44 -31.99 24.64
CA VAL A 338 -2.88 -31.97 26.00
C VAL A 338 -2.22 -33.30 26.37
N MET A 339 -2.72 -34.45 25.89
CA MET A 339 -2.06 -35.74 26.10
C MET A 339 -0.76 -35.90 25.29
N LYS A 340 -0.68 -35.30 24.09
CA LYS A 340 0.51 -35.36 23.23
C LYS A 340 1.60 -34.37 23.64
N ASP A 341 1.22 -33.19 24.16
CA ASP A 341 2.13 -32.19 24.72
C ASP A 341 1.52 -31.54 25.96
N ALA A 342 1.70 -32.20 27.10
CA ALA A 342 1.22 -31.73 28.40
C ALA A 342 1.98 -30.50 28.92
N SER A 343 3.10 -30.13 28.28
CA SER A 343 3.95 -28.99 28.69
C SER A 343 3.50 -27.65 28.10
N ASN A 344 2.60 -27.68 27.11
CA ASN A 344 2.14 -26.49 26.41
C ASN A 344 0.87 -25.90 27.07
N ASP A 345 1.07 -24.82 27.84
CA ASP A 345 0.00 -24.06 28.49
C ASP A 345 -1.09 -23.58 27.51
N THR A 346 -0.78 -23.40 26.22
CA THR A 346 -1.77 -22.97 25.21
C THR A 346 -2.87 -24.01 25.04
N TYR A 347 -2.51 -25.30 24.95
CA TYR A 347 -3.47 -26.39 24.78
C TYR A 347 -4.35 -26.56 26.03
N TRP A 348 -3.77 -26.41 27.23
CA TRP A 348 -4.53 -26.39 28.49
C TRP A 348 -5.53 -25.23 28.54
N ASN A 349 -5.12 -24.03 28.13
CA ASN A 349 -5.99 -22.86 28.11
C ASN A 349 -7.13 -23.00 27.09
N GLN A 350 -6.87 -23.54 25.89
CA GLN A 350 -7.92 -23.83 24.91
C GLN A 350 -8.90 -24.91 25.40
N LEU A 351 -8.39 -26.03 25.92
CA LEU A 351 -9.23 -27.11 26.45
C LEU A 351 -10.13 -26.62 27.60
N LYS A 352 -9.62 -25.74 28.47
CA LYS A 352 -10.42 -25.07 29.49
C LYS A 352 -11.52 -24.20 28.85
N LYS A 353 -11.17 -23.32 27.91
CA LYS A 353 -12.14 -22.47 27.17
C LYS A 353 -13.28 -23.29 26.56
N PHE A 354 -12.98 -24.44 25.95
CA PHE A 354 -13.99 -25.31 25.34
C PHE A 354 -14.92 -25.94 26.38
N ARG A 355 -14.37 -26.42 27.51
CA ARG A 355 -15.14 -27.00 28.63
C ARG A 355 -16.04 -25.96 29.31
N ASP A 356 -15.51 -24.77 29.59
CA ASP A 356 -16.25 -23.68 30.23
C ASP A 356 -17.43 -23.22 29.35
N ALA A 357 -17.21 -23.10 28.03
CA ALA A 357 -18.28 -22.74 27.08
C ALA A 357 -19.37 -23.82 26.97
N LYS A 358 -18.99 -25.11 26.97
CA LYS A 358 -19.97 -26.21 26.98
C LYS A 358 -20.87 -26.16 28.21
N GLN A 359 -20.30 -25.90 29.39
CA GLN A 359 -21.06 -25.77 30.64
C GLN A 359 -22.02 -24.58 30.61
N GLN A 360 -21.60 -23.45 30.03
CA GLN A 360 -22.46 -22.25 29.89
C GLN A 360 -23.62 -22.50 28.92
N ASN A 361 -23.38 -23.10 27.75
CA ASN A 361 -24.46 -23.37 26.77
C ASN A 361 -25.42 -24.48 27.26
N GLY A 362 -24.92 -25.42 28.08
CA GLY A 362 -25.75 -26.45 28.70
C GLY A 362 -26.66 -25.95 29.84
N ASN A 363 -26.56 -24.69 30.26
CA ASN A 363 -27.28 -24.16 31.42
C ASN A 363 -27.93 -22.78 31.15
N PRO A 364 -28.99 -22.72 30.31
CA PRO A 364 -29.57 -21.45 29.85
C PRO A 364 -30.33 -20.63 30.92
N GLN A 365 -30.38 -21.09 32.18
CA GLN A 365 -30.99 -20.35 33.30
C GLN A 365 -29.91 -19.89 34.29
N GLY A 366 -29.24 -18.79 33.95
CA GLY A 366 -28.19 -18.18 34.80
C GLY A 366 -28.12 -16.64 34.80
N SER A 367 -28.83 -15.96 33.90
CA SER A 367 -28.83 -14.48 33.78
C SER A 367 -30.20 -13.87 34.12
N GLY A 368 -30.76 -14.27 35.27
CA GLY A 368 -31.96 -13.68 35.84
C GLY A 368 -31.74 -13.32 37.31
N ASN A 369 -31.86 -12.03 37.63
CA ASN A 369 -31.74 -11.42 38.97
C ASN A 369 -30.39 -11.59 39.71
N ARG A 370 -29.56 -10.54 39.66
CA ARG A 370 -29.51 -9.52 40.73
C ARG A 370 -28.87 -8.23 40.24
#